data_AF-A0A8B8QTT7-F1
#
_entry.id   AF-A0A8B8QTT7-F1
#
_cell.length_a   1.000
_cell.length_b   1.000
_cell.length_c   1.000
_cell.angle_alpha   90.00
_cell.angle_beta   90.00
_cell.angle_gamma   90.00
#
_symmetry.space_group_name_H-M   'P 1'
#
loop_
_entity.id
_entity.type
_entity.pdbx_description
1 polymer ?
#
loop_
_entity_poly.entity_id
_entity_poly.type
_entity_poly.pdbx_seq_one_letter_code
_entity_poly.pdbx_strand_id
1 'polypeptide(L)'
;MAVGKRSCGGGGGGGGGGWRELRPLVQLLLPLCVHWIAEEMTVSVLVDVTTSALCPGQSTCPEAIYINGIQQTVVGVFKMVVLPLLGQLADECGRKPMLLLTVSTTIFPFALLAMKQSKEFVYAYYAIRTVSYIISQGSIFCISVAYAADVIEDSKRAAAFSWITGLFSASHVLGNMLARFLPEKYIFDVSIVLLIFCPVYMQLFLSETVKSTPKQDPDSSSLGKIAKVLHRRYKSMRNAATIVVSSPALRGISLVSFFYELGMSGISSVLLYYLKAAFGYNKNQFSELLMMVGIGSIVSQMVVLPLLNPLVGEKVILCTALLSSIAYALLYGFAWASWVPYLSASFGVIYILVKPSTYAIISKASTSADQGKAQGFIAGVQSIASLLSPLAMSPLTSWFLSSNAPFDCKGFSIVCASICLVIALCYACLLKPEESPSQEMPDTEDLEAPLLRGTRCSSRDRTRQDPNCTAT
;
A
#
# COMPACT_ATOMS: atom_id res chain seq x y z
N MET A 1 22.92 -17.99 -40.64
CA MET A 1 23.23 -16.78 -41.41
C MET A 1 22.56 -15.60 -40.73
N ALA A 2 23.36 -14.62 -40.34
CA ALA A 2 22.94 -13.39 -39.68
C ALA A 2 22.23 -12.42 -40.64
N VAL A 3 21.85 -11.25 -40.08
CA VAL A 3 21.47 -9.98 -40.72
C VAL A 3 19.93 -9.77 -40.82
N GLY A 4 19.33 -8.72 -40.23
CA GLY A 4 19.92 -7.53 -39.63
C GLY A 4 18.97 -6.78 -38.69
N LYS A 5 19.52 -6.37 -37.55
CA LYS A 5 19.02 -5.28 -36.71
C LYS A 5 19.11 -3.98 -37.50
N ARG A 6 17.99 -3.30 -37.74
CA ARG A 6 18.01 -1.88 -38.10
C ARG A 6 18.30 -1.06 -36.85
N SER A 7 19.57 -0.64 -36.76
CA SER A 7 19.99 0.51 -35.99
C SER A 7 19.46 1.77 -36.68
N CYS A 8 18.63 2.55 -35.98
CA CYS A 8 18.43 3.96 -36.30
C CYS A 8 19.16 4.76 -35.22
N GLY A 9 20.34 5.27 -35.57
CA GLY A 9 21.09 6.22 -34.76
C GLY A 9 20.57 7.65 -34.97
N GLY A 10 20.42 8.35 -33.85
CA GLY A 10 20.82 9.75 -33.63
C GLY A 10 20.28 10.84 -34.57
N GLY A 11 19.26 11.56 -34.11
CA GLY A 11 18.97 12.93 -34.53
C GLY A 11 18.57 13.75 -33.31
N GLY A 12 19.44 14.69 -32.91
CA GLY A 12 19.22 15.57 -31.77
C GLY A 12 18.00 16.48 -31.95
N GLY A 13 17.13 16.49 -30.95
CA GLY A 13 16.02 17.41 -30.77
C GLY A 13 15.75 17.58 -29.28
N GLY A 14 16.51 18.46 -28.64
CA GLY A 14 16.44 18.74 -27.21
C GLY A 14 15.06 19.27 -26.78
N GLY A 15 14.59 18.80 -25.62
CA GLY A 15 13.48 19.39 -24.86
C GLY A 15 12.09 18.75 -25.02
N GLY A 16 11.78 18.10 -26.14
CA GLY A 16 10.40 17.65 -26.45
C GLY A 16 10.07 16.17 -26.20
N GLY A 17 11.08 15.28 -26.20
CA GLY A 17 10.88 13.83 -26.15
C GLY A 17 10.36 13.32 -24.81
N GLY A 18 10.95 13.80 -23.71
CA GLY A 18 10.56 13.37 -22.35
C GLY A 18 9.11 13.72 -21.99
N TRP A 19 8.60 14.87 -22.46
CA TRP A 19 7.23 15.30 -22.18
C TRP A 19 6.19 14.43 -22.90
N ARG A 20 6.47 13.96 -24.12
CA ARG A 20 5.57 13.07 -24.85
C ARG A 20 5.46 11.69 -24.22
N GLU A 21 6.56 11.16 -23.67
CA GLU A 21 6.59 9.88 -22.96
C GLU A 21 5.91 9.95 -21.59
N LEU A 22 6.02 11.08 -20.87
CA LEU A 22 5.40 11.28 -19.56
C LEU A 22 3.92 11.66 -19.64
N ARG A 23 3.44 12.13 -20.80
CA ARG A 23 2.06 12.61 -20.98
C ARG A 23 0.99 11.61 -20.51
N PRO A 24 1.02 10.32 -20.86
CA PRO A 24 0.01 9.35 -20.41
C PRO A 24 0.03 9.15 -18.89
N LEU A 25 1.22 9.21 -18.28
CA LEU A 25 1.39 9.09 -16.84
C LEU A 25 0.83 10.32 -16.12
N VAL A 26 1.09 11.53 -16.63
CA VAL A 26 0.52 12.77 -16.08
C VAL A 26 -1.01 12.78 -16.21
N GLN A 27 -1.54 12.30 -17.35
CA GLN A 27 -2.98 12.18 -17.59
C GLN A 27 -3.66 11.17 -16.63
N LEU A 28 -2.93 10.18 -16.13
CA LEU A 28 -3.39 9.27 -15.08
C LEU A 28 -3.25 9.89 -13.68
N LEU A 29 -2.07 10.45 -13.37
CA LEU A 29 -1.71 10.91 -12.04
C LEU A 29 -2.53 12.11 -11.58
N LEU A 30 -2.75 13.10 -12.44
CA LEU A 30 -3.49 14.32 -12.10
C LEU A 30 -4.91 14.04 -11.55
N PRO A 31 -5.80 13.30 -12.26
CA PRO A 31 -7.14 13.03 -11.76
C PRO A 31 -7.14 12.11 -10.53
N LEU A 32 -6.21 11.15 -10.42
CA LEU A 32 -6.07 10.30 -9.24
C LEU A 32 -5.69 11.11 -8.00
N CYS A 33 -4.77 12.05 -8.17
CA CYS A 33 -4.34 12.97 -7.13
C CYS A 33 -5.52 13.79 -6.59
N VAL A 34 -6.31 14.37 -7.50
CA VAL A 34 -7.54 15.09 -7.14
C VAL A 34 -8.54 14.19 -6.42
N HIS A 35 -8.72 12.96 -6.89
CA HIS A 35 -9.61 11.98 -6.27
C HIS A 35 -9.19 11.63 -4.83
N TRP A 36 -7.91 11.34 -4.59
CA TRP A 36 -7.39 11.03 -3.26
C TRP A 36 -7.49 12.22 -2.30
N ILE A 37 -7.23 13.44 -2.78
CA ILE A 37 -7.44 14.67 -2.01
C ILE A 37 -8.92 14.81 -1.60
N ALA A 38 -9.83 14.56 -2.55
CA ALA A 38 -11.27 14.70 -2.35
C ALA A 38 -11.83 13.65 -1.39
N GLU A 39 -11.32 12.43 -1.42
CA GLU A 39 -11.71 11.40 -0.45
C GLU A 39 -11.16 11.73 0.95
N GLU A 40 -9.86 12.04 1.05
CA GLU A 40 -9.22 12.27 2.35
C GLU A 40 -9.80 13.48 3.08
N MET A 41 -10.14 14.57 2.38
CA MET A 41 -10.67 15.77 3.04
C MET A 41 -11.98 15.53 3.79
N THR A 42 -12.71 14.46 3.45
CA THR A 42 -13.97 14.11 4.10
C THR A 42 -13.78 13.32 5.40
N VAL A 43 -12.62 12.68 5.60
CA VAL A 43 -12.37 11.76 6.72
C VAL A 43 -12.57 12.44 8.06
N SER A 44 -12.04 13.66 8.21
CA SER A 44 -12.13 14.43 9.46
C SER A 44 -13.56 14.88 9.79
N VAL A 45 -14.33 15.32 8.79
CA VAL A 45 -15.71 15.81 9.01
C VAL A 45 -16.72 14.67 9.16
N LEU A 46 -16.39 13.49 8.63
CA LEU A 46 -17.30 12.35 8.63
C LEU A 46 -17.69 11.91 10.05
N VAL A 47 -16.75 11.96 11.00
CA VAL A 47 -17.02 11.64 12.41
C VAL A 47 -18.05 12.58 13.00
N ASP A 48 -17.88 13.89 12.80
CA ASP A 48 -18.83 14.90 13.32
C ASP A 48 -20.22 14.73 12.70
N VAL A 49 -20.30 14.49 11.38
CA VAL A 49 -21.56 14.31 10.66
C VAL A 49 -22.28 13.03 11.09
N THR A 50 -21.56 11.90 11.15
CA THR A 50 -22.15 10.61 11.51
C THR A 50 -22.61 10.58 12.96
N THR A 51 -21.82 11.12 13.89
CA THR A 51 -22.20 11.21 15.31
C THR A 51 -23.39 12.14 15.51
N SER A 52 -23.40 13.31 14.88
CA SER A 52 -24.49 14.30 15.00
C SER A 52 -25.81 13.79 14.43
N ALA A 53 -25.78 13.02 13.34
CA ALA A 53 -26.97 12.48 12.70
C ALA A 53 -27.54 11.24 13.42
N LEU A 54 -26.67 10.35 13.93
CA LEU A 54 -27.10 9.09 14.56
C LEU A 54 -27.43 9.25 16.04
N CYS A 55 -26.67 10.08 16.76
CA CYS A 55 -26.76 10.29 18.20
C CYS A 55 -26.78 11.79 18.55
N PRO A 56 -27.84 12.53 18.17
CA PRO A 56 -27.90 13.98 18.37
C PRO A 56 -27.82 14.35 19.85
N GLY A 57 -26.92 15.28 20.19
CA GLY A 57 -26.76 15.81 21.56
C GLY A 57 -26.03 14.88 22.53
N GLN A 58 -25.50 13.74 22.09
CA GLN A 58 -24.73 12.83 22.92
C GLN A 58 -23.22 12.97 22.65
N SER A 59 -22.42 12.92 23.71
CA SER A 59 -20.95 12.95 23.61
C SER A 59 -20.37 11.65 23.04
N THR A 60 -21.13 10.54 23.14
CA THR A 60 -20.73 9.22 22.68
C THR A 60 -21.76 8.70 21.69
N CYS A 61 -21.31 8.01 20.64
CA CYS A 61 -22.21 7.38 19.68
C CYS A 61 -21.79 5.93 19.41
N PRO A 62 -22.15 4.99 20.31
CA PRO A 62 -21.98 3.55 20.14
C PRO A 62 -22.40 3.05 18.74
N GLU A 63 -23.54 3.55 18.26
CA GLU A 63 -24.12 3.17 16.98
C GLU A 63 -23.19 3.49 15.78
N ALA A 64 -22.63 4.70 15.73
CA ALA A 64 -21.71 5.09 14.65
C ALA A 64 -20.43 4.24 14.64
N ILE A 65 -19.87 3.97 15.82
CA ILE A 65 -18.66 3.15 16.00
C ILE A 65 -18.91 1.72 15.49
N TYR A 66 -20.05 1.13 15.89
CA TYR A 66 -20.40 -0.23 15.52
C TYR A 66 -20.65 -0.38 14.01
N ILE A 67 -21.39 0.56 13.41
CA ILE A 67 -21.67 0.54 11.96
C ILE A 67 -20.39 0.72 11.14
N ASN A 68 -19.52 1.65 11.55
CA ASN A 68 -18.21 1.83 10.90
C ASN A 68 -17.35 0.55 10.98
N GLY A 69 -17.35 -0.11 12.14
CA GLY A 69 -16.67 -1.40 12.33
C GLY A 69 -17.19 -2.49 11.40
N ILE A 70 -18.52 -2.70 11.37
CA ILE A 70 -19.17 -3.66 10.47
C ILE A 70 -18.84 -3.35 9.01
N GLN A 71 -18.96 -2.08 8.60
CA GLN A 71 -18.64 -1.68 7.24
C GLN A 71 -17.21 -2.09 6.86
N GLN A 72 -16.21 -1.75 7.68
CA GLN A 72 -14.81 -2.08 7.40
C GLN A 72 -14.58 -3.59 7.32
N THR A 73 -15.21 -4.35 8.20
CA THR A 73 -15.17 -5.82 8.16
C THR A 73 -15.79 -6.35 6.87
N VAL A 74 -17.00 -5.94 6.51
CA VAL A 74 -17.69 -6.39 5.30
C VAL A 74 -16.86 -6.07 4.05
N VAL A 75 -16.40 -4.82 3.92
CA VAL A 75 -15.50 -4.39 2.84
C VAL A 75 -14.24 -5.28 2.81
N GLY A 76 -13.64 -5.55 3.97
CA GLY A 76 -12.49 -6.42 4.13
C GLY A 76 -12.69 -7.84 3.59
N VAL A 77 -13.84 -8.48 3.89
CA VAL A 77 -14.16 -9.83 3.38
C VAL A 77 -14.29 -9.81 1.86
N PHE A 78 -15.13 -8.93 1.33
CA PHE A 78 -15.49 -8.96 -0.08
C PHE A 78 -14.34 -8.47 -0.98
N LYS A 79 -13.52 -7.50 -0.54
CA LYS A 79 -12.40 -7.00 -1.34
C LYS A 79 -11.35 -8.08 -1.63
N MET A 80 -11.17 -9.08 -0.76
CA MET A 80 -10.22 -10.19 -1.01
C MET A 80 -10.57 -11.00 -2.27
N VAL A 81 -11.85 -11.06 -2.62
CA VAL A 81 -12.35 -11.77 -3.81
C VAL A 81 -12.51 -10.80 -4.99
N VAL A 82 -13.07 -9.61 -4.74
CA VAL A 82 -13.41 -8.64 -5.79
C VAL A 82 -12.18 -7.97 -6.39
N LEU A 83 -11.15 -7.66 -5.60
CA LEU A 83 -9.93 -7.00 -6.08
C LEU A 83 -9.21 -7.82 -7.18
N PRO A 84 -8.93 -9.15 -7.01
CA PRO A 84 -8.41 -9.98 -8.08
C PRO A 84 -9.30 -10.06 -9.32
N LEU A 85 -10.62 -10.13 -9.14
CA LEU A 85 -11.58 -10.24 -10.24
C LEU A 85 -11.61 -8.95 -11.07
N LEU A 86 -11.62 -7.79 -10.41
CA LEU A 86 -11.55 -6.50 -11.07
C LEU A 86 -10.22 -6.28 -11.80
N GLY A 87 -9.11 -6.79 -11.27
CA GLY A 87 -7.83 -6.78 -11.97
C GLY A 87 -7.89 -7.52 -13.30
N GLN A 88 -8.46 -8.74 -13.30
CA GLN A 88 -8.62 -9.52 -14.54
C GLN A 88 -9.62 -8.89 -15.51
N LEU A 89 -10.73 -8.35 -14.99
CA LEU A 89 -11.68 -7.61 -15.82
C LEU A 89 -11.04 -6.35 -16.41
N ALA A 90 -10.11 -5.69 -15.72
CA ALA A 90 -9.36 -4.58 -16.28
C ALA A 90 -8.39 -5.01 -17.38
N ASP A 91 -7.82 -6.22 -17.28
CA ASP A 91 -7.00 -6.80 -18.34
C ASP A 91 -7.84 -7.23 -19.57
N GLU A 92 -9.09 -7.68 -19.38
CA GLU A 92 -9.98 -8.13 -20.47
C GLU A 92 -10.82 -7.01 -21.11
N CYS A 93 -11.49 -6.19 -20.30
CA CYS A 93 -12.39 -5.12 -20.74
C CYS A 93 -11.67 -3.81 -21.03
N GLY A 94 -10.43 -3.68 -20.57
CA GLY A 94 -9.62 -2.47 -20.68
C GLY A 94 -9.47 -1.72 -19.36
N ARG A 95 -8.37 -0.96 -19.26
CA ARG A 95 -7.95 -0.33 -18.01
C ARG A 95 -8.65 1.00 -17.78
N LYS A 96 -8.92 1.77 -18.85
CA LYS A 96 -9.69 3.02 -18.74
C LYS A 96 -11.12 2.79 -18.25
N PRO A 97 -11.95 1.88 -18.81
CA PRO A 97 -13.33 1.71 -18.37
C PRO A 97 -13.42 1.15 -16.94
N MET A 98 -12.52 0.25 -16.54
CA MET A 98 -12.49 -0.24 -15.16
C MET A 98 -12.03 0.83 -14.16
N LEU A 99 -11.06 1.66 -14.54
CA LEU A 99 -10.66 2.79 -13.70
C LEU A 99 -11.81 3.80 -13.56
N LEU A 100 -12.49 4.15 -14.65
CA LEU A 100 -13.67 5.03 -14.63
C LEU A 100 -14.80 4.48 -13.75
N LEU A 101 -15.09 3.17 -13.86
CA LEU A 101 -16.08 2.51 -13.03
C LEU A 101 -15.71 2.64 -11.54
N THR A 102 -14.49 2.28 -11.18
CA THR A 102 -14.04 2.26 -9.78
C THR A 102 -13.95 3.66 -9.15
N VAL A 103 -13.49 4.68 -9.88
CA VAL A 103 -13.49 6.06 -9.33
C VAL A 103 -14.91 6.63 -9.24
N SER A 104 -15.80 6.31 -10.18
CA SER A 104 -17.16 6.86 -10.21
C SER A 104 -18.03 6.36 -9.05
N THR A 105 -17.81 5.14 -8.57
CA THR A 105 -18.59 4.60 -7.44
C THR A 105 -18.39 5.41 -6.16
N THR A 106 -17.28 6.13 -6.02
CA THR A 106 -17.00 6.96 -4.83
C THR A 106 -17.84 8.23 -4.76
N ILE A 107 -18.42 8.69 -5.88
CA ILE A 107 -19.24 9.92 -5.93
C ILE A 107 -20.53 9.74 -5.13
N PHE A 108 -21.21 8.60 -5.29
CA PHE A 108 -22.56 8.39 -4.73
C PHE A 108 -22.64 8.48 -3.20
N PRO A 109 -21.74 7.86 -2.40
CA PRO A 109 -21.77 8.02 -0.95
C PRO A 109 -21.67 9.49 -0.53
N PHE A 110 -20.70 10.23 -1.06
CA PHE A 110 -20.49 11.62 -0.66
C PHE A 110 -21.61 12.55 -1.16
N ALA A 111 -22.19 12.27 -2.33
CA ALA A 111 -23.37 12.94 -2.84
C ALA A 111 -24.55 12.89 -1.85
N LEU A 112 -24.80 11.74 -1.21
CA LEU A 112 -25.83 11.63 -0.19
C LEU A 112 -25.57 12.58 0.99
N LEU A 113 -24.33 12.64 1.48
CA LEU A 113 -23.97 13.47 2.63
C LEU A 113 -23.93 14.97 2.33
N ALA A 114 -23.73 15.36 1.08
CA ALA A 114 -23.91 16.76 0.66
C ALA A 114 -25.39 17.16 0.57
N MET A 115 -26.26 16.25 0.10
CA MET A 115 -27.69 16.55 -0.03
C MET A 115 -28.35 16.76 1.33
N LYS A 116 -28.16 15.81 2.26
CA LYS A 116 -28.80 15.85 3.58
C LYS A 116 -28.04 14.99 4.58
N GLN A 117 -27.89 15.50 5.80
CA GLN A 117 -27.19 14.83 6.90
C GLN A 117 -28.17 14.31 7.96
N SER A 118 -29.29 13.72 7.54
CA SER A 118 -30.23 13.06 8.46
C SER A 118 -29.84 11.61 8.71
N LYS A 119 -30.39 11.02 9.78
CA LYS A 119 -30.17 9.61 10.17
C LYS A 119 -30.35 8.63 9.01
N GLU A 120 -31.43 8.77 8.23
CA GLU A 120 -31.72 7.95 7.04
C GLU A 120 -30.62 8.05 5.96
N PHE A 121 -30.16 9.27 5.69
CA PHE A 121 -29.11 9.52 4.69
C PHE A 121 -27.76 8.98 5.14
N VAL A 122 -27.46 9.00 6.45
CA VAL A 122 -26.24 8.40 6.99
C VAL A 122 -26.26 6.87 6.87
N TYR A 123 -27.39 6.20 7.12
CA TYR A 123 -27.49 4.76 6.86
C TYR A 123 -27.36 4.43 5.37
N ALA A 124 -28.03 5.20 4.51
CA ALA A 124 -27.90 5.06 3.05
C ALA A 124 -26.46 5.27 2.60
N TYR A 125 -25.77 6.26 3.17
CA TYR A 125 -24.35 6.49 2.97
C TYR A 125 -23.50 5.27 3.35
N TYR A 126 -23.71 4.67 4.53
CA TYR A 126 -22.98 3.47 4.94
C TYR A 126 -23.23 2.29 3.98
N ALA A 127 -24.47 2.08 3.55
CA ALA A 127 -24.82 1.03 2.61
C ALA A 127 -24.14 1.22 1.23
N ILE A 128 -24.26 2.41 0.64
CA ILE A 128 -23.66 2.72 -0.66
C ILE A 128 -22.14 2.77 -0.57
N ARG A 129 -21.57 3.31 0.52
CA ARG A 129 -20.11 3.33 0.74
C ARG A 129 -19.55 1.93 0.88
N THR A 130 -20.28 1.00 1.50
CA THR A 130 -19.87 -0.41 1.56
C THR A 130 -19.71 -0.99 0.16
N VAL A 131 -20.73 -0.86 -0.70
CA VAL A 131 -20.68 -1.36 -2.09
C VAL A 131 -19.57 -0.65 -2.88
N SER A 132 -19.48 0.67 -2.73
CA SER A 132 -18.46 1.48 -3.39
C SER A 132 -17.05 1.05 -2.99
N TYR A 133 -16.78 0.83 -1.71
CA TYR A 133 -15.47 0.39 -1.22
C TYR A 133 -15.11 -1.03 -1.62
N ILE A 134 -16.08 -1.95 -1.70
CA ILE A 134 -15.84 -3.30 -2.23
C ILE A 134 -15.30 -3.25 -3.67
N ILE A 135 -15.78 -2.29 -4.47
CA ILE A 135 -15.38 -2.12 -5.87
C ILE A 135 -14.12 -1.28 -6.01
N SER A 136 -14.03 -0.15 -5.30
CA SER A 136 -13.02 0.89 -5.50
C SER A 136 -11.76 0.71 -4.65
N GLN A 137 -11.92 0.33 -3.38
CA GLN A 137 -10.82 0.35 -2.40
C GLN A 137 -9.76 -0.69 -2.77
N GLY A 138 -8.54 -0.23 -3.01
CA GLY A 138 -7.43 -1.06 -3.51
C GLY A 138 -7.45 -1.30 -5.02
N SER A 139 -8.63 -1.40 -5.64
CA SER A 139 -8.76 -1.60 -7.10
C SER A 139 -8.26 -0.41 -7.89
N ILE A 140 -8.58 0.81 -7.46
CA ILE A 140 -8.09 2.04 -8.11
C ILE A 140 -6.56 2.04 -8.15
N PHE A 141 -5.89 1.76 -7.03
CA PHE A 141 -4.44 1.71 -6.96
C PHE A 141 -3.87 0.58 -7.84
N CYS A 142 -4.44 -0.62 -7.76
CA CYS A 142 -3.99 -1.77 -8.55
C CYS A 142 -4.09 -1.54 -10.06
N ILE A 143 -5.24 -1.07 -10.54
CA ILE A 143 -5.48 -0.77 -11.96
C ILE A 143 -4.58 0.39 -12.42
N SER A 144 -4.34 1.39 -11.57
CA SER A 144 -3.46 2.53 -11.89
C SER A 144 -2.00 2.11 -12.05
N VAL A 145 -1.48 1.28 -11.13
CA VAL A 145 -0.13 0.71 -11.24
C VAL A 145 0.00 -0.16 -12.48
N ALA A 146 -1.03 -0.96 -12.77
CA ALA A 146 -1.08 -1.74 -13.99
C ALA A 146 -1.01 -0.80 -15.22
N TYR A 147 -1.94 0.16 -15.35
CA TYR A 147 -1.96 1.11 -16.46
C TYR A 147 -0.60 1.80 -16.67
N ALA A 148 0.04 2.24 -15.58
CA ALA A 148 1.37 2.84 -15.64
C ALA A 148 2.43 1.87 -16.19
N ALA A 149 2.34 0.58 -15.88
CA ALA A 149 3.22 -0.44 -16.42
C ALA A 149 3.06 -0.64 -17.94
N ASP A 150 1.86 -0.42 -18.50
CA ASP A 150 1.61 -0.56 -19.95
C ASP A 150 2.18 0.60 -20.77
N VAL A 151 2.17 1.81 -20.22
CA VAL A 151 2.57 3.03 -20.94
C VAL A 151 4.02 3.42 -20.72
N ILE A 152 4.64 2.95 -19.64
CA ILE A 152 6.03 3.28 -19.27
C ILE A 152 6.97 2.13 -19.62
N GLU A 153 8.12 2.50 -20.19
CA GLU A 153 9.25 1.59 -20.44
C GLU A 153 9.74 0.91 -19.16
N ASP A 154 10.13 -0.36 -19.27
CA ASP A 154 10.56 -1.21 -18.16
C ASP A 154 11.60 -0.55 -17.23
N SER A 155 12.55 0.21 -17.79
CA SER A 155 13.61 0.91 -17.04
C SER A 155 13.10 2.07 -16.16
N LYS A 156 11.96 2.68 -16.52
CA LYS A 156 11.35 3.84 -15.84
C LYS A 156 10.17 3.45 -14.95
N ARG A 157 9.72 2.18 -14.97
CA ARG A 157 8.56 1.70 -14.19
C ARG A 157 8.73 1.89 -12.69
N ALA A 158 9.91 1.60 -12.16
CA ALA A 158 10.20 1.79 -10.73
C ALA A 158 9.97 3.24 -10.32
N ALA A 159 10.48 4.20 -11.10
CA ALA A 159 10.22 5.62 -10.88
C ALA A 159 8.72 5.93 -10.97
N ALA A 160 8.03 5.49 -12.03
CA ALA A 160 6.59 5.74 -12.16
C ALA A 160 5.77 5.22 -10.96
N PHE A 161 6.08 4.03 -10.44
CA PHE A 161 5.41 3.45 -9.27
C PHE A 161 5.71 4.22 -7.98
N SER A 162 6.94 4.72 -7.82
CA SER A 162 7.30 5.63 -6.73
C SER A 162 6.52 6.94 -6.82
N TRP A 163 6.33 7.51 -8.01
CA TRP A 163 5.55 8.74 -8.19
C TRP A 163 4.07 8.53 -7.85
N ILE A 164 3.45 7.42 -8.27
CA ILE A 164 2.07 7.07 -7.89
C ILE A 164 1.92 7.02 -6.37
N THR A 165 2.82 6.30 -5.69
CA THR A 165 2.76 6.11 -4.22
C THR A 165 3.09 7.39 -3.45
N GLY A 166 4.05 8.17 -3.93
CA GLY A 166 4.40 9.47 -3.36
C GLY A 166 3.26 10.48 -3.51
N LEU A 167 2.61 10.50 -4.67
CA LEU A 167 1.47 11.38 -4.93
C LEU A 167 0.24 10.99 -4.10
N PHE A 168 0.00 9.69 -3.89
CA PHE A 168 -1.00 9.20 -2.94
C PHE A 168 -0.74 9.78 -1.54
N SER A 169 0.48 9.65 -1.03
CA SER A 169 0.85 10.18 0.30
C SER A 169 0.70 11.70 0.39
N ALA A 170 1.16 12.44 -0.63
CA ALA A 170 1.03 13.89 -0.69
C ALA A 170 -0.44 14.34 -0.76
N SER A 171 -1.27 13.60 -1.50
CA SER A 171 -2.71 13.84 -1.61
C SER A 171 -3.41 13.72 -0.27
N HIS A 172 -3.02 12.75 0.57
CA HIS A 172 -3.58 12.60 1.91
C HIS A 172 -3.24 13.80 2.81
N VAL A 173 -1.98 14.27 2.79
CA VAL A 173 -1.59 15.47 3.54
C VAL A 173 -2.37 16.70 3.07
N LEU A 174 -2.46 16.89 1.76
CA LEU A 174 -3.16 18.02 1.16
C LEU A 174 -4.69 17.94 1.41
N GLY A 175 -5.29 16.76 1.37
CA GLY A 175 -6.69 16.53 1.72
C GLY A 175 -7.00 16.92 3.16
N ASN A 176 -6.17 16.50 4.12
CA ASN A 176 -6.30 16.90 5.53
C ASN A 176 -6.07 18.41 5.72
N MET A 177 -5.13 19.01 4.98
CA MET A 177 -4.92 20.46 5.00
C MET A 177 -6.16 21.22 4.49
N LEU A 178 -6.75 20.79 3.37
CA LEU A 178 -7.99 21.37 2.86
C LEU A 178 -9.13 21.18 3.84
N ALA A 179 -9.28 19.99 4.41
CA ALA A 179 -10.26 19.71 5.45
C ALA A 179 -10.12 20.68 6.62
N ARG A 180 -8.90 21.04 7.04
CA ARG A 180 -8.67 21.97 8.14
C ARG A 180 -9.16 23.39 7.86
N PHE A 181 -8.92 23.90 6.65
CA PHE A 181 -9.19 25.31 6.31
C PHE A 181 -10.58 25.53 5.67
N LEU A 182 -11.19 24.50 5.08
CA LEU A 182 -12.53 24.62 4.52
C LEU A 182 -13.60 24.60 5.62
N PRO A 183 -14.61 25.49 5.58
CA PRO A 183 -15.76 25.39 6.47
C PRO A 183 -16.50 24.06 6.30
N GLU A 184 -16.95 23.46 7.40
CA GLU A 184 -17.61 22.13 7.41
C GLU A 184 -18.73 22.00 6.38
N LYS A 185 -19.56 23.05 6.24
CA LYS A 185 -20.67 23.09 5.29
C LYS A 185 -20.27 22.89 3.82
N TYR A 186 -19.06 23.27 3.42
CA TYR A 186 -18.62 23.23 2.03
C TYR A 186 -17.76 22.00 1.69
N ILE A 187 -17.38 21.18 2.68
CA ILE A 187 -16.43 20.08 2.45
C ILE A 187 -17.00 19.02 1.53
N PHE A 188 -18.24 18.59 1.75
CA PHE A 188 -18.86 17.58 0.88
C PHE A 188 -19.14 18.13 -0.51
N ASP A 189 -19.59 19.39 -0.62
CA ASP A 189 -19.81 20.05 -1.92
C ASP A 189 -18.52 20.11 -2.75
N VAL A 190 -17.43 20.57 -2.13
CA VAL A 190 -16.12 20.64 -2.79
C VAL A 190 -15.61 19.25 -3.12
N SER A 191 -15.72 18.29 -2.20
CA SER A 191 -15.31 16.90 -2.42
C SER A 191 -16.04 16.30 -3.63
N ILE A 192 -17.35 16.46 -3.75
CA ILE A 192 -18.12 15.94 -4.89
C ILE A 192 -17.68 16.56 -6.21
N VAL A 193 -17.48 17.88 -6.26
CA VAL A 193 -17.00 18.55 -7.48
C VAL A 193 -15.66 17.97 -7.93
N LEU A 194 -14.73 17.73 -6.99
CA LEU A 194 -13.43 17.12 -7.27
C LEU A 194 -13.55 15.64 -7.66
N LEU A 195 -14.46 14.88 -7.02
CA LEU A 195 -14.72 13.48 -7.36
C LEU A 195 -15.38 13.31 -8.72
N ILE A 196 -16.22 14.25 -9.17
CA ILE A 196 -16.81 14.28 -10.53
C ILE A 196 -15.75 14.68 -11.56
N PHE A 197 -14.87 15.62 -11.22
CA PHE A 197 -13.78 16.04 -12.11
C PHE A 197 -12.90 14.86 -12.54
N CYS A 198 -12.59 13.94 -11.62
CA CYS A 198 -11.72 12.79 -11.89
C CYS A 198 -12.19 11.91 -13.07
N PRO A 199 -13.39 11.28 -13.06
CA PRO A 199 -13.87 10.47 -14.18
C PRO A 199 -14.13 11.29 -15.44
N VAL A 200 -14.58 12.54 -15.34
CA VAL A 200 -14.75 13.41 -16.52
C VAL A 200 -13.41 13.66 -17.21
N TYR A 201 -12.39 14.01 -16.43
CA TYR A 201 -11.03 14.22 -16.95
C TYR A 201 -10.46 12.93 -17.55
N MET A 202 -10.57 11.80 -16.84
CA MET A 202 -10.12 10.51 -17.34
C MET A 202 -10.85 10.11 -18.63
N GLN A 203 -12.16 10.37 -18.73
CA GLN A 203 -12.93 10.03 -19.92
C GLN A 203 -12.47 10.83 -21.14
N LEU A 204 -12.14 12.11 -20.96
CA LEU A 204 -11.70 13.01 -22.05
C LEU A 204 -10.24 12.80 -22.45
N PHE A 205 -9.34 12.62 -21.48
CA PHE A 205 -7.89 12.71 -21.71
C PHE A 205 -7.13 11.39 -21.57
N LEU A 206 -7.63 10.42 -20.79
CA LEU A 206 -6.96 9.14 -20.62
C LEU A 206 -7.18 8.29 -21.88
N SER A 207 -6.10 7.70 -22.41
CA SER A 207 -6.16 6.79 -23.56
C SER A 207 -6.34 5.36 -23.08
N GLU A 208 -7.02 4.51 -23.85
CA GLU A 208 -7.08 3.08 -23.52
C GLU A 208 -5.76 2.40 -23.91
N THR A 209 -5.22 1.55 -23.03
CA THR A 209 -3.97 0.80 -23.27
C THR A 209 -4.25 -0.60 -23.80
N VAL A 210 -5.37 -1.19 -23.40
CA VAL A 210 -5.76 -2.54 -23.83
C VAL A 210 -6.55 -2.46 -25.12
N LYS A 211 -5.99 -2.96 -26.21
CA LYS A 211 -6.76 -3.20 -27.44
C LYS A 211 -7.74 -4.34 -27.15
N SER A 212 -9.03 -4.04 -27.09
CA SER A 212 -10.07 -5.04 -26.90
C SER A 212 -9.94 -6.13 -27.97
N THR A 213 -9.46 -7.32 -27.60
CA THR A 213 -9.55 -8.49 -28.46
C THR A 213 -11.03 -8.83 -28.65
N PRO A 214 -11.47 -9.17 -29.89
CA PRO A 214 -12.85 -9.59 -30.11
C PRO A 214 -13.20 -10.75 -29.17
N LYS A 215 -14.34 -10.66 -28.49
CA LYS A 215 -14.89 -11.70 -27.61
C LYS A 215 -14.68 -13.08 -28.23
N GLN A 216 -13.83 -13.91 -27.62
CA GLN A 216 -13.77 -15.33 -27.94
C GLN A 216 -14.51 -16.11 -26.84
N ASP A 217 -15.50 -16.88 -27.31
CA ASP A 217 -16.43 -17.83 -26.69
C ASP A 217 -17.45 -17.33 -25.64
N PRO A 218 -18.76 -17.36 -25.99
CA PRO A 218 -19.88 -17.13 -25.05
C PRO A 218 -20.11 -18.25 -24.04
N ASP A 219 -19.35 -19.35 -24.06
CA ASP A 219 -19.77 -20.64 -23.48
C ASP A 219 -19.09 -21.03 -22.16
N SER A 220 -18.64 -20.06 -21.37
CA SER A 220 -18.37 -20.30 -19.96
C SER A 220 -19.26 -19.41 -19.11
N SER A 221 -20.18 -20.01 -18.37
CA SER A 221 -20.97 -19.31 -17.35
C SER A 221 -20.05 -18.41 -16.51
N SER A 222 -20.47 -17.19 -16.20
CA SER A 222 -19.66 -16.24 -15.41
C SER A 222 -19.18 -16.87 -14.09
N LEU A 223 -20.00 -17.77 -13.52
CA LEU A 223 -19.69 -18.62 -12.38
C LEU A 223 -18.49 -19.56 -12.62
N GLY A 224 -18.39 -20.20 -13.79
CA GLY A 224 -17.26 -21.05 -14.15
C GLY A 224 -15.95 -20.27 -14.28
N LYS A 225 -15.99 -19.04 -14.79
CA LYS A 225 -14.84 -18.12 -14.79
C LYS A 225 -14.43 -17.74 -13.37
N ILE A 226 -15.37 -17.30 -12.53
CA ILE A 226 -15.12 -16.95 -11.12
C ILE A 226 -14.52 -18.14 -10.36
N ALA A 227 -15.09 -19.35 -10.52
CA ALA A 227 -14.60 -20.56 -9.85
C ALA A 227 -13.17 -20.92 -10.26
N LYS A 228 -12.83 -20.82 -11.56
CA LYS A 228 -11.46 -21.06 -12.05
C LYS A 228 -10.45 -20.06 -11.46
N VAL A 229 -10.83 -18.78 -11.37
CA VAL A 229 -9.99 -17.72 -10.81
C VAL A 229 -9.74 -17.97 -9.32
N LEU A 230 -10.80 -18.29 -8.58
CA LEU A 230 -10.72 -18.59 -7.16
C LEU A 230 -9.86 -19.83 -6.90
N HIS A 231 -10.03 -20.88 -7.71
CA HIS A 231 -9.22 -22.11 -7.62
C HIS A 231 -7.74 -21.86 -7.92
N ARG A 232 -7.41 -21.06 -8.95
CA ARG A 232 -6.02 -20.70 -9.28
C ARG A 232 -5.38 -19.90 -8.15
N ARG A 233 -6.11 -18.95 -7.57
CA ARG A 233 -5.68 -18.16 -6.41
C ARG A 233 -5.45 -19.05 -5.19
N TYR A 234 -6.37 -19.97 -4.89
CA TYR A 234 -6.21 -20.93 -3.80
C TYR A 234 -4.93 -21.77 -3.95
N LYS A 235 -4.68 -22.32 -5.14
CA LYS A 235 -3.46 -23.08 -5.42
C LYS A 235 -2.20 -22.21 -5.27
N SER A 236 -2.23 -20.98 -5.77
CA SER A 236 -1.12 -20.03 -5.64
C SER A 236 -0.84 -19.66 -4.18
N MET A 237 -1.89 -19.42 -3.38
CA MET A 237 -1.78 -19.10 -1.96
C MET A 237 -1.26 -20.30 -1.16
N ARG A 238 -1.69 -21.51 -1.49
CA ARG A 238 -1.17 -22.73 -0.86
C ARG A 238 0.33 -22.90 -1.11
N ASN A 239 0.78 -22.70 -2.35
CA ASN A 239 2.20 -22.76 -2.68
C ASN A 239 3.00 -21.67 -1.97
N ALA A 240 2.46 -20.45 -1.90
CA ALA A 240 3.08 -19.36 -1.17
C ALA A 240 3.14 -19.62 0.35
N ALA A 241 2.11 -20.26 0.91
CA ALA A 241 2.09 -20.67 2.31
C ALA A 241 3.20 -21.68 2.62
N THR A 242 3.43 -22.66 1.74
CA THR A 242 4.54 -23.61 1.90
C THR A 242 5.88 -22.88 1.96
N ILE A 243 6.14 -21.94 1.04
CA ILE A 243 7.38 -21.15 1.02
C ILE A 243 7.57 -20.36 2.32
N VAL A 244 6.52 -19.67 2.77
CA VAL A 244 6.57 -18.82 3.97
C VAL A 244 6.75 -19.64 5.25
N VAL A 245 6.09 -20.80 5.35
CA VAL A 245 6.20 -21.68 6.52
C VAL A 245 7.56 -22.39 6.58
N SER A 246 8.17 -22.68 5.43
CA SER A 246 9.48 -23.34 5.35
C SER A 246 10.65 -22.44 5.76
N SER A 247 10.56 -21.11 5.59
CA SER A 247 11.59 -20.17 6.04
C SER A 247 11.28 -19.63 7.44
N PRO A 248 12.18 -19.81 8.44
CA PRO A 248 11.99 -19.24 9.78
C PRO A 248 11.83 -17.71 9.77
N ALA A 249 12.55 -17.01 8.90
CA ALA A 249 12.46 -15.56 8.75
C ALA A 249 11.12 -15.12 8.17
N LEU A 250 10.66 -15.78 7.09
CA LEU A 250 9.35 -15.49 6.48
C LEU A 250 8.18 -15.84 7.40
N ARG A 251 8.28 -16.94 8.15
CA ARG A 251 7.29 -17.29 9.17
C ARG A 251 7.23 -16.23 10.27
N GLY A 252 8.39 -15.81 10.77
CA GLY A 252 8.49 -14.76 11.80
C GLY A 252 7.88 -13.45 11.32
N ILE A 253 8.26 -12.98 10.12
CA ILE A 253 7.76 -11.71 9.58
C ILE A 253 6.27 -11.77 9.24
N SER A 254 5.75 -12.95 8.85
CA SER A 254 4.30 -13.17 8.68
C SER A 254 3.54 -12.99 10.00
N LEU A 255 4.07 -13.48 11.12
CA LEU A 255 3.48 -13.30 12.44
C LEU A 255 3.57 -11.83 12.90
N VAL A 256 4.72 -11.18 12.72
CA VAL A 256 4.88 -9.74 12.97
C VAL A 256 3.83 -8.94 12.20
N SER A 257 3.68 -9.22 10.90
CA SER A 257 2.74 -8.53 10.01
C SER A 257 1.29 -8.74 10.43
N PHE A 258 0.92 -9.95 10.84
CA PHE A 258 -0.42 -10.27 11.34
C PHE A 258 -0.77 -9.44 12.57
N PHE A 259 0.05 -9.52 13.62
CA PHE A 259 -0.23 -8.85 14.89
C PHE A 259 -0.10 -7.33 14.81
N TYR A 260 0.85 -6.83 14.00
CA TYR A 260 0.97 -5.40 13.73
C TYR A 260 -0.30 -4.86 13.06
N GLU A 261 -0.76 -5.51 11.98
CA GLU A 261 -1.96 -5.07 11.27
C GLU A 261 -3.22 -5.24 12.14
N LEU A 262 -3.31 -6.31 12.94
CA LEU A 262 -4.40 -6.53 13.88
C LEU A 262 -4.49 -5.39 14.93
N GLY A 263 -3.35 -4.91 15.44
CA GLY A 263 -3.31 -3.76 16.35
C GLY A 263 -3.61 -2.44 15.63
N MET A 264 -2.83 -2.10 14.61
CA MET A 264 -2.90 -0.79 13.94
C MET A 264 -4.20 -0.56 13.18
N SER A 265 -4.76 -1.57 12.51
CA SER A 265 -6.07 -1.47 11.87
C SER A 265 -7.16 -1.20 12.91
N GLY A 266 -7.03 -1.80 14.09
CA GLY A 266 -7.97 -1.65 15.19
C GLY A 266 -7.98 -0.24 15.72
N ILE A 267 -6.80 0.29 16.02
CA ILE A 267 -6.62 1.69 16.43
C ILE A 267 -7.22 2.60 15.35
N SER A 268 -6.84 2.44 14.08
CA SER A 268 -7.32 3.28 12.99
C SER A 268 -8.84 3.25 12.81
N SER A 269 -9.49 2.12 13.11
CA SER A 269 -10.94 1.96 12.97
C SER A 269 -11.77 2.75 13.99
N VAL A 270 -11.22 2.99 15.19
CA VAL A 270 -11.95 3.61 16.31
C VAL A 270 -11.37 4.94 16.78
N LEU A 271 -10.14 5.28 16.38
CA LEU A 271 -9.36 6.39 16.94
C LEU A 271 -10.11 7.73 16.93
N LEU A 272 -10.65 8.14 15.78
CA LEU A 272 -11.29 9.46 15.67
C LEU A 272 -12.60 9.53 16.49
N TYR A 273 -13.36 8.43 16.54
CA TYR A 273 -14.55 8.35 17.40
C TYR A 273 -14.20 8.35 18.88
N TYR A 274 -13.12 7.66 19.27
CA TYR A 274 -12.58 7.71 20.63
C TYR A 274 -12.17 9.14 21.01
N LEU A 275 -11.42 9.84 20.14
CA LEU A 275 -10.99 11.21 20.39
C LEU A 275 -12.17 12.20 20.48
N LYS A 276 -13.21 12.00 19.65
CA LYS A 276 -14.47 12.75 19.75
C LYS A 276 -15.10 12.57 21.13
N ALA A 277 -15.26 11.33 21.56
CA ALA A 277 -15.97 10.98 22.79
C ALA A 277 -15.18 11.29 24.07
N ALA A 278 -13.86 11.15 24.04
CA ALA A 278 -13.00 11.38 25.21
C ALA A 278 -12.65 12.87 25.39
N PHE A 279 -12.39 13.59 24.30
CA PHE A 279 -11.83 14.95 24.34
C PHE A 279 -12.66 16.01 23.62
N GLY A 280 -13.79 15.64 23.01
CA GLY A 280 -14.63 16.57 22.27
C GLY A 280 -14.00 17.07 20.97
N TYR A 281 -13.06 16.31 20.39
CA TYR A 281 -12.35 16.73 19.18
C TYR A 281 -13.33 17.07 18.05
N ASN A 282 -13.01 18.08 17.26
CA ASN A 282 -13.77 18.42 16.06
C ASN A 282 -12.94 18.17 14.80
N LYS A 283 -13.58 18.34 13.63
CA LYS A 283 -12.94 18.26 12.32
C LYS A 283 -11.55 18.90 12.26
N ASN A 284 -11.38 20.12 12.80
CA ASN A 284 -10.10 20.83 12.71
C ASN A 284 -8.98 20.07 13.44
N GLN A 285 -9.25 19.56 14.64
CA GLN A 285 -8.28 18.81 15.44
C GLN A 285 -7.98 17.43 14.81
N PHE A 286 -8.98 16.78 14.24
CA PHE A 286 -8.77 15.55 13.46
C PHE A 286 -7.85 15.80 12.26
N SER A 287 -8.11 16.88 11.50
CA SER A 287 -7.30 17.24 10.34
C SER A 287 -5.87 17.62 10.71
N GLU A 288 -5.67 18.36 11.81
CA GLU A 288 -4.34 18.70 12.33
C GLU A 288 -3.54 17.44 12.70
N LEU A 289 -4.17 16.49 13.38
CA LEU A 289 -3.56 15.24 13.82
C LEU A 289 -3.20 14.33 12.63
N LEU A 290 -4.12 14.15 11.68
CA LEU A 290 -3.88 13.36 10.46
C LEU A 290 -2.79 14.00 9.58
N MET A 291 -2.77 15.33 9.48
CA MET A 291 -1.72 16.07 8.77
C MET A 291 -0.36 15.90 9.44
N MET A 292 -0.29 15.95 10.78
CA MET A 292 0.95 15.72 11.54
C MET A 292 1.53 14.32 11.25
N VAL A 293 0.69 13.29 11.29
CA VAL A 293 1.10 11.91 10.96
C VAL A 293 1.51 11.80 9.49
N GLY A 294 0.77 12.43 8.57
CA GLY A 294 1.05 12.40 7.13
C GLY A 294 2.38 13.09 6.76
N ILE A 295 2.64 14.28 7.30
CA ILE A 295 3.92 14.99 7.10
C ILE A 295 5.06 14.17 7.73
N GLY A 296 4.85 13.67 8.95
CA GLY A 296 5.81 12.81 9.63
C GLY A 296 6.17 11.55 8.83
N SER A 297 5.17 10.94 8.18
CA SER A 297 5.32 9.80 7.29
C SER A 297 6.22 10.12 6.09
N ILE A 298 6.01 11.27 5.44
CA ILE A 298 6.83 11.71 4.30
C ILE A 298 8.28 11.93 4.73
N VAL A 299 8.49 12.70 5.81
CA VAL A 299 9.85 12.99 6.34
C VAL A 299 10.56 11.69 6.72
N SER A 300 9.84 10.77 7.36
CA SER A 300 10.42 9.51 7.80
C SER A 300 10.87 8.64 6.64
N GLN A 301 10.03 8.49 5.60
CA GLN A 301 10.36 7.65 4.45
C GLN A 301 11.42 8.27 3.54
N MET A 302 11.46 9.60 3.42
CA MET A 302 12.40 10.30 2.52
C MET A 302 13.75 10.61 3.17
N VAL A 303 13.80 10.80 4.49
CA VAL A 303 15.01 11.25 5.19
C VAL A 303 15.46 10.24 6.24
N VAL A 304 14.58 9.89 7.18
CA VAL A 304 14.95 9.06 8.34
C VAL A 304 15.34 7.65 7.92
N LEU A 305 14.55 7.00 7.07
CA LEU A 305 14.80 5.63 6.63
C LEU A 305 16.09 5.51 5.82
N PRO A 306 16.35 6.31 4.75
CA PRO A 306 17.62 6.23 4.02
C PRO A 306 18.85 6.53 4.88
N LEU A 307 18.73 7.40 5.88
CA LEU A 307 19.83 7.76 6.78
C LEU A 307 20.12 6.66 7.82
N LEU A 308 19.08 6.07 8.42
CA LEU A 308 19.24 5.06 9.47
C LEU A 308 19.51 3.66 8.93
N ASN A 309 18.95 3.29 7.78
CA ASN A 309 19.07 1.94 7.23
C ASN A 309 20.53 1.44 7.10
N PRO A 310 21.49 2.22 6.54
CA PRO A 310 22.87 1.77 6.45
C PRO A 310 23.59 1.69 7.81
N LEU A 311 23.07 2.36 8.86
CA LEU A 311 23.72 2.43 10.17
C LEU A 311 23.32 1.28 11.10
N VAL A 312 22.03 0.91 11.10
CA VAL A 312 21.47 -0.03 12.09
C VAL A 312 20.83 -1.29 11.49
N GLY A 313 20.61 -1.32 10.17
CA GLY A 313 19.95 -2.42 9.48
C GLY A 313 18.43 -2.51 9.71
N GLU A 314 17.77 -3.33 8.90
CA GLU A 314 16.31 -3.36 8.79
C GLU A 314 15.63 -3.94 10.04
N LYS A 315 16.28 -4.91 10.71
CA LYS A 315 15.74 -5.51 11.95
C LYS A 315 15.63 -4.48 13.07
N VAL A 316 16.64 -3.64 13.25
CA VAL A 316 16.65 -2.61 14.30
C VAL A 316 15.61 -1.54 13.99
N ILE A 317 15.47 -1.12 12.73
CA ILE A 317 14.42 -0.20 12.30
C ILE A 317 13.04 -0.79 12.58
N LEU A 318 12.82 -2.08 12.25
CA LEU A 318 11.56 -2.74 12.53
C LEU A 318 11.24 -2.77 14.04
N CYS A 319 12.19 -3.15 14.89
CA CYS A 319 11.98 -3.19 16.33
C CYS A 319 11.73 -1.80 16.94
N THR A 320 12.48 -0.79 16.50
CA THR A 320 12.29 0.60 16.98
C THR A 320 10.96 1.19 16.51
N ALA A 321 10.54 0.90 15.27
CA ALA A 321 9.24 1.30 14.75
C ALA A 321 8.07 0.59 15.47
N LEU A 322 8.22 -0.69 15.82
CA LEU A 322 7.25 -1.41 16.64
C LEU A 322 7.18 -0.88 18.07
N LEU A 323 8.32 -0.55 18.69
CA LEU A 323 8.34 0.10 20.00
C LEU A 323 7.64 1.47 19.96
N SER A 324 7.88 2.25 18.90
CA SER A 324 7.17 3.50 18.64
C SER A 324 5.66 3.28 18.44
N SER A 325 5.26 2.18 17.81
CA SER A 325 3.85 1.80 17.63
C SER A 325 3.18 1.51 18.98
N ILE A 326 3.89 0.86 19.91
CA ILE A 326 3.41 0.57 21.26
C ILE A 326 3.24 1.88 22.04
N ALA A 327 4.24 2.77 21.99
CA ALA A 327 4.15 4.09 22.62
C ALA A 327 2.96 4.90 22.06
N TYR A 328 2.79 4.90 20.74
CA TYR A 328 1.65 5.50 20.04
C TYR A 328 0.31 4.97 20.60
N ALA A 329 0.15 3.64 20.66
CA ALA A 329 -1.08 3.03 21.17
C ALA A 329 -1.33 3.34 22.65
N LEU A 330 -0.32 3.21 23.51
CA LEU A 330 -0.45 3.43 24.95
C LEU A 330 -0.74 4.91 25.29
N LEU A 331 -0.08 5.85 24.61
CA LEU A 331 -0.33 7.29 24.81
C LEU A 331 -1.75 7.68 24.39
N TYR A 332 -2.29 7.07 23.32
CA TYR A 332 -3.71 7.24 22.99
C TYR A 332 -4.63 6.57 24.01
N GLY A 333 -4.35 5.32 24.38
CA GLY A 333 -5.21 4.55 25.29
C GLY A 333 -5.34 5.16 26.68
N PHE A 334 -4.24 5.73 27.20
CA PHE A 334 -4.17 6.37 28.51
C PHE A 334 -4.14 7.90 28.45
N ALA A 335 -4.58 8.50 27.35
CA ALA A 335 -4.58 9.96 27.22
C ALA A 335 -5.40 10.62 28.36
N TRP A 336 -4.75 11.45 29.16
CA TRP A 336 -5.37 12.17 30.29
C TRP A 336 -5.74 13.61 29.95
N ALA A 337 -5.23 14.14 28.84
CA ALA A 337 -5.46 15.50 28.40
C ALA A 337 -5.51 15.60 26.87
N SER A 338 -6.24 16.59 26.36
CA SER A 338 -6.47 16.80 24.93
C SER A 338 -5.20 17.07 24.11
N TRP A 339 -4.04 17.36 24.72
CA TRP A 339 -2.78 17.52 23.99
C TRP A 339 -2.01 16.20 23.82
N VAL A 340 -2.26 15.19 24.65
CA VAL A 340 -1.55 13.89 24.64
C VAL A 340 -1.72 13.15 23.30
N PRO A 341 -2.90 13.16 22.63
CA PRO A 341 -3.04 12.68 21.26
C PRO A 341 -2.03 13.24 20.25
N TYR A 342 -1.69 14.54 20.35
CA TYR A 342 -0.68 15.15 19.47
C TYR A 342 0.73 14.66 19.79
N LEU A 343 1.06 14.48 21.08
CA LEU A 343 2.30 13.83 21.48
C LEU A 343 2.37 12.40 20.93
N SER A 344 1.28 11.64 21.04
CA SER A 344 1.19 10.31 20.46
C SER A 344 1.40 10.31 18.94
N ALA A 345 0.74 11.23 18.23
CA ALA A 345 0.90 11.39 16.79
C ALA A 345 2.36 11.68 16.35
N SER A 346 3.19 12.28 17.21
CA SER A 346 4.63 12.49 16.91
C SER A 346 5.41 11.18 16.77
N PHE A 347 5.03 10.12 17.50
CA PHE A 347 5.56 8.76 17.30
C PHE A 347 5.15 8.17 15.96
N GLY A 348 4.19 8.81 15.26
CA GLY A 348 3.84 8.62 13.86
C GLY A 348 5.02 8.63 12.91
N VAL A 349 5.98 9.52 13.18
CA VAL A 349 7.19 9.66 12.37
C VAL A 349 7.98 8.35 12.35
N ILE A 350 8.07 7.63 13.47
CA ILE A 350 8.93 6.44 13.57
C ILE A 350 8.12 5.17 13.25
N TYR A 351 6.88 5.05 13.73
CA TYR A 351 6.12 3.80 13.57
C TYR A 351 5.82 3.47 12.10
N ILE A 352 5.72 4.49 11.23
CA ILE A 352 5.43 4.29 9.80
C ILE A 352 6.48 3.42 9.09
N LEU A 353 7.69 3.32 9.68
CA LEU A 353 8.80 2.54 9.14
C LEU A 353 8.61 1.02 9.26
N VAL A 354 7.59 0.54 9.98
CA VAL A 354 7.30 -0.90 10.07
C VAL A 354 7.09 -1.50 8.68
N LYS A 355 6.23 -0.91 7.84
CA LYS A 355 5.91 -1.43 6.49
C LYS A 355 7.14 -1.55 5.57
N PRO A 356 7.95 -0.49 5.33
CA PRO A 356 9.13 -0.60 4.48
C PRO A 356 10.17 -1.57 5.05
N SER A 357 10.36 -1.61 6.38
CA SER A 357 11.30 -2.55 7.00
C SER A 357 10.85 -4.01 6.83
N THR A 358 9.55 -4.27 6.99
CA THR A 358 8.95 -5.58 6.70
C THR A 358 9.19 -6.00 5.25
N TYR A 359 8.96 -5.11 4.27
CA TYR A 359 9.20 -5.44 2.86
C TYR A 359 10.68 -5.70 2.55
N ALA A 360 11.59 -4.93 3.16
CA ALA A 360 13.02 -5.15 2.99
C ALA A 360 13.47 -6.50 3.56
N ILE A 361 12.98 -6.89 4.74
CA ILE A 361 13.25 -8.21 5.33
C ILE A 361 12.69 -9.34 4.46
N ILE A 362 11.45 -9.22 3.96
CA ILE A 362 10.86 -10.21 3.05
C ILE A 362 11.71 -10.34 1.78
N SER A 363 12.21 -9.23 1.24
CA SER A 363 13.05 -9.22 0.06
C SER A 363 14.40 -9.91 0.26
N LYS A 364 14.98 -9.88 1.47
CA LYS A 364 16.23 -10.58 1.79
C LYS A 364 16.00 -12.08 2.07
N ALA A 365 14.88 -12.41 2.71
CA ALA A 365 14.52 -13.77 3.11
C ALA A 365 13.86 -14.62 2.01
N SER A 366 13.73 -14.10 0.79
CA SER A 366 13.11 -14.81 -0.34
C SER A 366 13.96 -14.71 -1.59
N THR A 367 13.90 -15.75 -2.41
CA THR A 367 14.51 -15.74 -3.75
C THR A 367 13.71 -14.80 -4.66
N SER A 368 14.35 -14.28 -5.72
CA SER A 368 13.69 -13.41 -6.70
C SER A 368 12.44 -14.04 -7.34
N ALA A 369 12.40 -15.37 -7.50
CA ALA A 369 11.26 -16.11 -8.04
C ALA A 369 10.09 -16.25 -7.04
N ASP A 370 10.37 -16.17 -5.74
CA ASP A 370 9.39 -16.39 -4.67
C ASP A 370 8.98 -15.12 -3.94
N GLN A 371 9.69 -14.00 -4.13
CA GLN A 371 9.42 -12.72 -3.47
C GLN A 371 7.96 -12.26 -3.65
N GLY A 372 7.44 -12.28 -4.88
CA GLY A 372 6.05 -11.91 -5.15
C GLY A 372 5.03 -12.84 -4.49
N LYS A 373 5.36 -14.14 -4.35
CA LYS A 373 4.51 -15.12 -3.67
C LYS A 373 4.50 -14.86 -2.16
N ALA A 374 5.68 -14.63 -1.57
CA ALA A 374 5.82 -14.34 -0.15
C ALA A 374 5.11 -13.03 0.24
N GLN A 375 5.31 -11.95 -0.53
CA GLN A 375 4.61 -10.68 -0.33
C GLN A 375 3.09 -10.83 -0.49
N GLY A 376 2.64 -11.58 -1.51
CA GLY A 376 1.22 -11.86 -1.71
C GLY A 376 0.58 -12.64 -0.56
N PHE A 377 1.30 -13.63 -0.01
CA PHE A 377 0.83 -14.38 1.16
C PHE A 377 0.74 -13.48 2.41
N ILE A 378 1.78 -12.70 2.69
CA ILE A 378 1.82 -11.80 3.86
C ILE A 378 0.75 -10.71 3.76
N ALA A 379 0.53 -10.14 2.57
CA ALA A 379 -0.59 -9.21 2.34
C ALA A 379 -1.96 -9.87 2.57
N GLY A 380 -2.10 -11.16 2.25
CA GLY A 380 -3.28 -11.96 2.59
C GLY A 380 -3.47 -12.13 4.10
N VAL A 381 -2.39 -12.40 4.83
CA VAL A 381 -2.39 -12.50 6.31
C VAL A 381 -2.76 -11.15 6.95
N GLN A 382 -2.19 -10.04 6.47
CA GLN A 382 -2.57 -8.69 6.88
C GLN A 382 -4.04 -8.39 6.58
N SER A 383 -4.56 -8.84 5.43
CA SER A 383 -5.97 -8.67 5.08
C SER A 383 -6.90 -9.35 6.09
N ILE A 384 -6.56 -10.58 6.52
CA ILE A 384 -7.30 -11.30 7.57
C ILE A 384 -7.24 -10.53 8.90
N ALA A 385 -6.07 -10.02 9.28
CA ALA A 385 -5.92 -9.21 10.49
C ALA A 385 -6.78 -7.93 10.44
N SER A 386 -6.77 -7.21 9.30
CA SER A 386 -7.58 -6.01 9.08
C SER A 386 -9.09 -6.28 9.09
N LEU A 387 -9.49 -7.51 8.76
CA LEU A 387 -10.87 -7.98 8.85
C LEU A 387 -11.30 -8.23 10.29
N LEU A 388 -10.45 -8.94 11.06
CA LEU A 388 -10.73 -9.33 12.44
C LEU A 388 -10.65 -8.16 13.41
N SER A 389 -9.83 -7.15 13.09
CA SER A 389 -9.55 -6.07 14.03
C SER A 389 -10.78 -5.21 14.37
N PRO A 390 -11.53 -4.65 13.40
CA PRO A 390 -12.71 -3.84 13.71
C PRO A 390 -13.83 -4.64 14.39
N LEU A 391 -13.92 -5.96 14.14
CA LEU A 391 -14.88 -6.85 14.80
C LEU A 391 -14.66 -6.93 16.32
N ALA A 392 -13.41 -6.89 16.77
CA ALA A 392 -13.07 -6.91 18.19
C ALA A 392 -13.04 -5.49 18.78
N MET A 393 -12.41 -4.55 18.08
CA MET A 393 -12.10 -3.21 18.62
C MET A 393 -13.31 -2.28 18.65
N SER A 394 -14.22 -2.37 17.66
CA SER A 394 -15.39 -1.47 17.60
C SER A 394 -16.38 -1.73 18.74
N PRO A 395 -16.81 -2.99 19.01
CA PRO A 395 -17.67 -3.28 20.16
C PRO A 395 -17.00 -2.97 21.50
N LEU A 396 -15.70 -3.26 21.63
CA LEU A 396 -14.96 -2.97 22.86
C LEU A 396 -14.89 -1.46 23.14
N THR A 397 -14.60 -0.66 22.11
CA THR A 397 -14.62 0.82 22.23
C THR A 397 -16.03 1.31 22.57
N SER A 398 -17.04 0.79 21.88
CA SER A 398 -18.44 1.13 22.14
C SER A 398 -18.85 0.84 23.59
N TRP A 399 -18.39 -0.27 24.17
CA TRP A 399 -18.69 -0.62 25.55
C TRP A 399 -17.99 0.28 26.57
N PHE A 400 -16.69 0.56 26.39
CA PHE A 400 -15.91 1.42 27.28
C PHE A 400 -16.22 2.92 27.16
N LEU A 401 -16.88 3.34 26.08
CA LEU A 401 -17.44 4.68 25.94
C LEU A 401 -18.89 4.79 26.45
N SER A 402 -19.54 3.67 26.79
CA SER A 402 -20.89 3.65 27.34
C SER A 402 -20.90 3.91 28.85
N SER A 403 -22.08 4.21 29.42
CA SER A 403 -22.27 4.32 30.87
C SER A 403 -22.05 3.01 31.63
N ASN A 404 -21.99 1.86 30.92
CA ASN A 404 -21.88 0.52 31.50
C ASN A 404 -20.43 0.00 31.49
N ALA A 405 -19.44 0.89 31.36
CA ALA A 405 -18.04 0.51 31.38
C ALA A 405 -17.66 -0.09 32.75
N PRO A 406 -16.93 -1.22 32.79
CA PRO A 406 -16.57 -1.88 34.04
C PRO A 406 -15.57 -1.07 34.90
N PHE A 407 -14.79 -0.19 34.27
CA PHE A 407 -13.87 0.74 34.91
C PHE A 407 -13.63 1.94 33.98
N ASP A 408 -13.13 3.04 34.55
CA ASP A 408 -12.90 4.28 33.81
C ASP A 408 -11.61 4.22 32.98
N CYS A 409 -11.74 3.72 31.75
CA CYS A 409 -10.68 3.77 30.74
C CYS A 409 -11.30 3.82 29.34
N LYS A 410 -11.66 5.01 28.89
CA LYS A 410 -12.30 5.23 27.58
C LYS A 410 -11.47 4.70 26.39
N GLY A 411 -10.14 4.67 26.53
CA GLY A 411 -9.20 4.21 25.51
C GLY A 411 -8.80 2.73 25.64
N PHE A 412 -9.52 1.94 26.44
CA PHE A 412 -9.13 0.55 26.76
C PHE A 412 -8.98 -0.34 25.52
N SER A 413 -9.80 -0.17 24.49
CA SER A 413 -9.66 -0.91 23.23
C SER A 413 -8.31 -0.66 22.54
N ILE A 414 -7.82 0.58 22.58
CA ILE A 414 -6.51 0.97 22.04
C ILE A 414 -5.38 0.34 22.87
N VAL A 415 -5.57 0.23 24.20
CA VAL A 415 -4.65 -0.51 25.08
C VAL A 415 -4.65 -2.01 24.73
N CYS A 416 -5.80 -2.62 24.46
CA CYS A 416 -5.84 -4.00 23.98
C CYS A 416 -5.13 -4.17 22.63
N ALA A 417 -5.26 -3.19 21.72
CA ALA A 417 -4.53 -3.19 20.46
C ALA A 417 -3.01 -3.10 20.68
N SER A 418 -2.53 -2.40 21.71
CA SER A 418 -1.09 -2.36 22.04
C SER A 418 -0.53 -3.71 22.44
N ILE A 419 -1.32 -4.62 23.01
CA ILE A 419 -0.91 -6.00 23.32
C ILE A 419 -0.53 -6.74 22.01
N CYS A 420 -1.30 -6.54 20.94
CA CYS A 420 -0.96 -7.11 19.63
C CYS A 420 0.37 -6.55 19.12
N LEU A 421 0.61 -5.25 19.31
CA LEU A 421 1.87 -4.60 18.92
C LEU A 421 3.06 -5.11 19.75
N VAL A 422 2.87 -5.39 21.04
CA VAL A 422 3.87 -6.04 21.90
C VAL A 422 4.18 -7.45 21.40
N ILE A 423 3.17 -8.25 21.04
CA ILE A 423 3.37 -9.59 20.46
C ILE A 423 4.16 -9.49 19.15
N ALA A 424 3.83 -8.51 18.29
CA ALA A 424 4.58 -8.24 17.06
C ALA A 424 6.05 -7.89 17.35
N LEU A 425 6.32 -7.05 18.37
CA LEU A 425 7.68 -6.73 18.82
C LEU A 425 8.43 -7.97 19.32
N CYS A 426 7.78 -8.83 20.12
CA CYS A 426 8.39 -10.07 20.58
C CYS A 426 8.83 -10.96 19.41
N TYR A 427 7.96 -11.15 18.41
CA TYR A 427 8.34 -11.92 17.21
C TYR A 427 9.43 -11.24 16.38
N ALA A 428 9.41 -9.91 16.27
CA ALA A 428 10.46 -9.15 15.56
C ALA A 428 11.83 -9.29 16.24
N CYS A 429 11.88 -9.27 17.58
CA CYS A 429 13.10 -9.50 18.34
C CYS A 429 13.67 -10.91 18.13
N LEU A 430 12.79 -11.91 18.00
CA LEU A 430 13.15 -13.32 17.75
C LEU A 430 13.59 -13.61 16.32
N LEU A 431 13.44 -12.67 15.37
CA LEU A 431 13.97 -12.84 14.01
C LEU A 431 15.48 -13.02 14.07
N LYS A 432 16.00 -14.15 13.60
CA LYS A 432 17.45 -14.33 13.47
C LYS A 432 17.94 -13.43 12.33
N PRO A 433 19.09 -12.74 12.48
CA PRO A 433 19.76 -12.16 11.33
C PRO A 433 20.04 -13.30 10.36
N GLU A 434 19.49 -13.25 9.15
CA GLU A 434 20.03 -14.08 8.07
C GLU A 434 21.43 -13.54 7.81
N GLU A 435 22.44 -14.35 8.13
CA GLU A 435 23.75 -14.17 7.54
C GLU A 435 23.53 -14.12 6.04
N SER A 436 23.96 -13.03 5.41
CA SER A 436 24.02 -12.97 3.95
C SER A 436 24.74 -14.24 3.52
N PRO A 437 24.20 -15.05 2.58
CA PRO A 437 25.01 -16.13 2.05
C PRO A 437 26.29 -15.46 1.58
N SER A 438 27.40 -15.81 2.23
CA SER A 438 28.71 -15.48 1.74
C SER A 438 28.66 -15.81 0.27
N GLN A 439 28.89 -14.81 -0.57
CA GLN A 439 29.37 -15.11 -1.91
C GLN A 439 30.67 -15.87 -1.66
N GLU A 440 30.58 -17.18 -1.48
CA GLU A 440 31.60 -18.09 -1.97
C GLU A 440 31.69 -17.74 -3.45
N MET A 441 32.56 -16.79 -3.76
CA MET A 441 33.22 -16.82 -5.06
C MET A 441 33.73 -18.26 -5.16
N PRO A 442 33.32 -19.04 -6.16
CA PRO A 442 33.99 -20.30 -6.39
C PRO A 442 35.48 -19.96 -6.47
N ASP A 443 36.26 -20.61 -5.62
CA ASP A 443 37.71 -20.54 -5.66
C ASP A 443 38.12 -20.60 -7.12
N THR A 444 38.64 -19.49 -7.62
CA THR A 444 39.20 -19.44 -8.96
C THR A 444 40.63 -19.94 -8.84
N GLU A 445 40.78 -21.18 -8.38
CA GLU A 445 41.97 -21.98 -8.62
C GLU A 445 41.63 -22.96 -9.74
N ASP A 446 42.56 -23.02 -10.70
CA ASP A 446 42.61 -23.92 -11.86
C ASP A 446 41.64 -23.67 -13.02
N LEU A 447 41.81 -22.50 -13.66
CA LEU A 447 41.70 -22.42 -15.12
C LEU A 447 43.05 -21.93 -15.70
N GLU A 448 44.06 -22.81 -15.72
CA GLU A 448 45.14 -22.68 -16.70
C GLU A 448 44.51 -22.71 -18.10
N ALA A 449 44.47 -21.54 -18.73
CA ALA A 449 44.20 -21.43 -20.15
C ALA A 449 45.53 -21.58 -20.92
N PRO A 450 45.78 -22.69 -21.63
CA PRO A 450 46.73 -22.67 -22.72
C PRO A 450 46.01 -22.00 -23.90
N LEU A 451 46.48 -20.83 -24.34
CA LEU A 451 46.45 -20.33 -25.73
C LEU A 451 46.65 -18.81 -25.77
N LEU A 452 47.89 -18.36 -25.56
CA LEU A 452 48.43 -17.23 -26.30
C LEU A 452 49.81 -17.63 -26.83
N ARG A 453 49.79 -18.23 -28.01
CA ARG A 453 50.96 -18.42 -28.88
C ARG A 453 51.38 -17.05 -29.39
N GLY A 454 52.03 -16.27 -28.52
CA GLY A 454 52.71 -15.05 -28.87
C GLY A 454 53.98 -15.38 -29.65
N THR A 455 53.96 -15.04 -30.94
CA THR A 455 55.11 -14.96 -31.84
C THR A 455 56.31 -14.31 -31.14
N ARG A 456 57.30 -15.14 -30.78
CA ARG A 456 58.63 -14.67 -30.42
C ARG A 456 59.58 -15.17 -31.51
N CYS A 457 59.91 -14.27 -32.45
CA CYS A 457 60.98 -14.44 -33.42
C CYS A 457 62.28 -14.77 -32.67
N SER A 458 62.81 -15.97 -32.90
CA SER A 458 64.14 -16.36 -32.48
C SER A 458 65.12 -16.06 -33.61
N SER A 459 66.00 -15.09 -33.37
CA SER A 459 67.16 -14.80 -34.22
C SER A 459 68.43 -15.13 -33.44
N ARG A 460 69.04 -16.28 -33.69
CA ARG A 460 70.49 -16.47 -33.92
C ARG A 460 70.87 -17.94 -33.85
N ASP A 461 71.43 -18.37 -34.98
CA ASP A 461 71.97 -19.69 -35.27
C ASP A 461 73.08 -20.16 -34.32
N ARG A 462 73.06 -21.48 -34.12
CA ARG A 462 74.12 -22.26 -33.50
C ARG A 462 75.29 -22.42 -34.46
N THR A 463 76.48 -22.27 -33.90
CA THR A 463 77.75 -22.72 -34.48
C THR A 463 77.84 -24.25 -34.62
N ARG A 464 78.40 -24.65 -35.77
CA ARG A 464 79.22 -25.84 -36.10
C ARG A 464 78.57 -27.14 -36.63
N GLN A 465 78.94 -27.40 -37.91
CA GLN A 465 79.43 -28.66 -38.55
C GLN A 465 78.43 -29.81 -38.67
N ASP A 466 78.27 -30.55 -39.77
CA ASP A 466 78.86 -30.71 -41.12
C ASP A 466 77.89 -31.72 -41.86
N PRO A 467 78.12 -32.23 -43.09
CA PRO A 467 77.81 -31.64 -44.38
C PRO A 467 76.86 -32.50 -45.27
N ASN A 468 76.51 -31.93 -46.43
CA ASN A 468 76.16 -32.57 -47.71
C ASN A 468 74.78 -33.23 -47.97
N CYS A 469 74.10 -32.60 -48.95
CA CYS A 469 73.54 -33.20 -50.17
C CYS A 469 72.07 -33.67 -50.21
N THR A 470 71.25 -32.73 -50.72
CA THR A 470 70.37 -32.81 -51.91
C THR A 470 69.24 -33.83 -52.06
N ALA A 471 68.11 -33.25 -52.48
CA ALA A 471 66.99 -33.79 -53.27
C ALA A 471 66.06 -34.75 -52.50
N THR A 472 64.73 -34.64 -52.55
CA THR A 472 63.81 -34.20 -53.62
C THR A 472 62.54 -33.61 -53.02
#